data_AF-A0A243R3F3-F1
#
_entry.id   AF-A0A243R3F3-F1
#
_cell.length_a   1.000
_cell.length_b   1.000
_cell.length_c   1.000
_cell.angle_alpha   90.00
_cell.angle_beta   90.00
_cell.angle_gamma   90.00
#
_symmetry.space_group_name_H-M   'P 1'
#
loop_
_entity.id
_entity.type
_entity.pdbx_description
1 polymer ?
#
loop_
_entity_poly.entity_id
_entity_poly.type
_entity_poly.pdbx_seq_one_letter_code
_entity_poly.pdbx_strand_id
1 'polypeptide(L)'
;MRRPGRRTVLAMCSQFREPLTQSEELPGQWAVHGANRREELRMTIPPELDPRLSPRTQFGIELRKFRLLSGFTQRKLCAVIHLSISQLSMIENGHRAPSLDLARKVDEVLGLGTALTDLLDRLNRTAAQLPRWFRPWLEFEREAETLHTWELSMVPGLLQVEGYARALIGNEPGVGREQAEERVAARLERQEILKRPKPPMMWVVLDESVLHRPVGSPEVMKHQLQHLLEIGKSPCVSLQILPYTAYGTVGLLGGFVIADMPKGAPSMAYIDSQSTEDRVSARSEEVKGLAFRHGVIRVDALSRRDSLGMIKETMRRWTT
;
A
#
# COMPACT_ATOMS: atom_id res chain seq x y z
N MET A 1 -52.35 -14.56 -5.83
CA MET A 1 -51.59 -13.59 -5.00
C MET A 1 -50.15 -13.51 -5.52
N ARG A 2 -49.80 -12.43 -6.24
CA ARG A 2 -48.47 -12.22 -6.85
C ARG A 2 -47.81 -10.99 -6.19
N ARG A 3 -46.52 -11.12 -5.87
CA ARG A 3 -45.66 -10.06 -5.30
C ARG A 3 -45.35 -8.96 -6.36
N PRO A 4 -45.22 -7.68 -5.99
CA PRO A 4 -44.76 -6.65 -6.92
C PRO A 4 -43.23 -6.54 -6.94
N GLY A 5 -42.71 -6.23 -8.13
CA GLY A 5 -41.30 -6.23 -8.49
C GLY A 5 -40.58 -4.88 -8.34
N ARG A 6 -39.26 -5.00 -8.48
CA ARG A 6 -38.22 -3.96 -8.50
C ARG A 6 -38.55 -2.84 -9.51
N ARG A 7 -38.50 -1.58 -9.07
CA ARG A 7 -38.46 -0.39 -9.95
C ARG A 7 -37.03 0.15 -10.03
N THR A 8 -36.57 0.27 -11.27
CA THR A 8 -35.27 0.77 -11.73
C THR A 8 -35.20 2.30 -11.63
N VAL A 9 -34.02 2.81 -11.23
CA VAL A 9 -33.66 4.24 -11.06
C VAL A 9 -33.42 4.92 -12.42
N LEU A 10 -34.39 4.82 -13.33
CA LEU A 10 -34.32 5.39 -14.70
C LEU A 10 -35.39 6.48 -14.90
N ALA A 11 -35.61 7.30 -13.87
CA ALA A 11 -36.62 8.35 -13.88
C ALA A 11 -36.19 9.59 -13.06
N MET A 12 -35.01 10.15 -13.34
CA MET A 12 -34.61 11.48 -12.83
C MET A 12 -33.77 12.31 -13.83
N CYS A 13 -33.85 12.02 -15.14
CA CYS A 13 -33.14 12.80 -16.18
C CYS A 13 -34.06 13.54 -17.16
N SER A 14 -35.32 13.81 -16.79
CA SER A 14 -36.29 14.46 -17.69
C SER A 14 -36.62 15.92 -17.37
N GLN A 15 -35.83 16.62 -16.54
CA GLN A 15 -36.14 18.00 -16.11
C GLN A 15 -35.21 19.11 -16.63
N PHE A 16 -34.34 18.83 -17.60
CA PHE A 16 -33.64 19.89 -18.35
C PHE A 16 -33.73 19.62 -19.86
N ARG A 17 -34.89 19.90 -20.44
CA ARG A 17 -35.08 20.09 -21.89
C ARG A 17 -35.72 21.46 -22.08
N GLU A 18 -34.90 22.49 -22.23
CA GLU A 18 -35.31 23.68 -22.98
C GLU A 18 -34.90 23.49 -24.45
N PRO A 19 -35.72 23.95 -25.41
CA PRO A 19 -35.53 23.65 -26.82
C PRO A 19 -34.45 24.54 -27.44
N LEU A 20 -33.44 23.91 -28.05
CA LEU A 20 -32.57 24.58 -29.01
C LEU A 20 -33.40 24.92 -30.25
N THR A 21 -33.56 26.22 -30.51
CA THR A 21 -34.16 26.75 -31.74
C THR A 21 -33.36 26.34 -32.96
N GLN A 22 -34.08 25.98 -34.03
CA GLN A 22 -33.55 25.53 -35.31
C GLN A 22 -32.69 26.60 -35.99
N SER A 23 -31.46 26.22 -36.36
CA SER A 23 -30.81 26.43 -37.67
C SER A 23 -29.29 26.44 -37.48
N GLU A 24 -28.66 25.30 -37.73
CA GLU A 24 -27.43 25.18 -38.52
C GLU A 24 -27.04 23.70 -38.58
N GLU A 25 -26.63 23.29 -39.76
CA GLU A 25 -26.64 21.95 -40.28
C GLU A 25 -25.69 20.99 -39.56
N LEU A 26 -26.04 19.69 -39.57
CA LEU A 26 -25.12 18.60 -39.22
C LEU A 26 -24.08 18.42 -40.33
N PRO A 27 -22.77 18.34 -40.02
CA PRO A 27 -21.85 17.63 -40.89
C PRO A 27 -21.23 16.46 -40.13
N GLY A 28 -21.74 15.26 -40.41
CA GLY A 28 -20.89 14.08 -40.40
C GLY A 28 -19.97 14.14 -41.60
N GLN A 29 -18.67 14.32 -41.36
CA GLN A 29 -17.57 13.91 -42.25
C GLN A 29 -16.31 13.77 -41.40
N TRP A 30 -15.98 12.53 -41.05
CA TRP A 30 -14.73 12.15 -40.41
C TRP A 30 -13.67 11.91 -41.48
N ALA A 31 -12.75 12.85 -41.66
CA ALA A 31 -11.40 12.60 -42.15
C ALA A 31 -10.54 13.87 -41.94
N VAL A 32 -9.23 13.66 -41.78
CA VAL A 32 -8.14 14.62 -41.56
C VAL A 32 -8.13 15.37 -40.20
N HIS A 33 -6.92 15.59 -39.68
CA HIS A 33 -6.55 16.16 -38.35
C HIS A 33 -6.21 15.15 -37.22
N GLY A 34 -5.58 14.02 -37.58
CA GLY A 34 -4.96 13.09 -36.61
C GLY A 34 -3.62 13.56 -35.99
N ALA A 35 -3.05 14.68 -36.43
CA ALA A 35 -1.73 15.13 -35.96
C ALA A 35 -1.77 16.09 -34.76
N ASN A 36 -2.74 17.00 -34.68
CA ASN A 36 -2.68 18.13 -33.75
C ASN A 36 -3.14 17.81 -32.31
N ARG A 37 -3.95 16.75 -32.13
CA ARG A 37 -4.50 16.39 -30.81
C ARG A 37 -3.46 15.79 -29.86
N ARG A 38 -2.40 15.15 -30.40
CA ARG A 38 -1.31 14.55 -29.60
C ARG A 38 -0.41 15.61 -28.97
N GLU A 39 -0.23 16.75 -29.63
CA GLU A 39 0.55 17.90 -29.14
C GLU A 39 -0.20 18.65 -28.02
N GLU A 40 -1.50 18.89 -28.20
CA GLU A 40 -2.36 19.53 -27.19
C GLU A 40 -2.56 18.66 -25.93
N LEU A 41 -2.64 17.34 -26.09
CA LEU A 41 -2.64 16.37 -24.97
C LEU A 41 -1.30 16.33 -24.22
N ARG A 42 -0.18 16.66 -24.88
CA ARG A 42 1.14 16.78 -24.23
C ARG A 42 1.25 18.02 -23.36
N MET A 43 0.61 19.13 -23.77
CA MET A 43 0.70 20.42 -23.08
C MET A 43 -0.10 20.53 -21.77
N THR A 44 -0.97 19.58 -21.45
CA THR A 44 -1.83 19.61 -20.23
C THR A 44 -1.41 18.63 -19.13
N ILE A 45 -0.27 17.94 -19.28
CA ILE A 45 0.27 17.00 -18.29
C ILE A 45 1.34 17.73 -17.46
N PRO A 46 1.10 18.05 -16.17
CA PRO A 46 2.13 18.55 -15.26
C PRO A 46 3.24 17.49 -15.06
N PRO A 47 4.45 17.88 -14.61
CA PRO A 47 5.64 17.04 -14.70
C PRO A 47 5.50 15.69 -13.98
N GLU A 48 5.91 14.65 -14.70
CA GLU A 48 6.15 13.24 -14.37
C GLU A 48 5.70 12.73 -12.98
N LEU A 49 4.45 12.24 -12.92
CA LEU A 49 4.18 11.08 -12.08
C LEU A 49 4.78 9.86 -12.77
N ASP A 50 5.88 9.31 -12.24
CA ASP A 50 6.46 8.05 -12.75
C ASP A 50 5.42 6.94 -12.58
N PRO A 51 4.93 6.29 -13.66
CA PRO A 51 3.97 5.19 -13.59
C PRO A 51 4.47 3.97 -12.80
N ARG A 52 5.76 3.93 -12.46
CA ARG A 52 6.38 2.93 -11.56
C ARG A 52 6.18 3.27 -10.08
N LEU A 53 5.64 4.45 -9.77
CA LEU A 53 5.28 4.85 -8.41
C LEU A 53 3.81 4.49 -8.17
N SER A 54 3.58 3.85 -7.03
CA SER A 54 2.35 3.35 -6.38
C SER A 54 1.06 3.04 -7.20
N PRO A 55 0.30 1.99 -6.82
CA PRO A 55 -1.01 1.67 -7.41
C PRO A 55 -1.96 2.85 -7.57
N ARG A 56 -2.12 3.69 -6.54
CA ARG A 56 -2.95 4.90 -6.58
C ARG A 56 -2.50 5.92 -7.62
N THR A 57 -1.19 6.10 -7.79
CA THR A 57 -0.63 7.01 -8.80
C THR A 57 -0.89 6.45 -10.19
N GLN A 58 -0.65 5.16 -10.41
CA GLN A 58 -0.96 4.50 -11.68
C GLN A 58 -2.45 4.60 -12.04
N PHE A 59 -3.34 4.37 -11.07
CA PHE A 59 -4.78 4.56 -11.27
C PHE A 59 -5.13 6.02 -11.58
N GLY A 60 -4.55 6.98 -10.84
CA GLY A 60 -4.78 8.40 -11.04
C GLY A 60 -4.37 8.89 -12.43
N ILE A 61 -3.23 8.41 -12.94
CA ILE A 61 -2.75 8.70 -14.31
C ILE A 61 -3.75 8.19 -15.36
N GLU A 62 -4.17 6.93 -15.27
CA GLU A 62 -5.11 6.34 -16.25
C GLU A 62 -6.50 6.99 -16.15
N LEU A 63 -6.99 7.28 -14.94
CA LEU A 63 -8.23 8.03 -14.72
C LEU A 63 -8.18 9.40 -15.41
N ARG A 64 -7.11 10.17 -15.20
CA ARG A 64 -6.92 11.48 -15.84
C ARG A 64 -6.91 11.35 -17.36
N LYS A 65 -6.19 10.35 -17.88
CA LYS A 65 -6.08 10.08 -19.32
C LYS A 65 -7.44 9.76 -19.94
N PHE A 66 -8.21 8.83 -19.37
CA PHE A 66 -9.55 8.51 -19.88
C PHE A 66 -10.51 9.69 -19.81
N ARG A 67 -10.46 10.46 -18.71
CA ARG A 67 -11.27 11.67 -18.55
C ARG A 67 -10.99 12.70 -19.66
N LEU A 68 -9.71 12.98 -19.93
CA LEU A 68 -9.31 13.93 -20.97
C LEU A 68 -9.66 13.43 -22.37
N LEU A 69 -9.44 12.15 -22.68
CA LEU A 69 -9.81 11.56 -23.97
C LEU A 69 -11.31 11.60 -24.24
N SER A 70 -12.12 11.55 -23.17
CA SER A 70 -13.58 11.63 -23.25
C SER A 70 -14.11 13.09 -23.24
N GLY A 71 -13.23 14.09 -23.24
CA GLY A 71 -13.62 15.52 -23.25
C GLY A 71 -14.19 16.04 -21.93
N PHE A 72 -13.99 15.32 -20.82
CA PHE A 72 -14.47 15.72 -19.51
C PHE A 72 -13.44 16.61 -18.78
N THR A 73 -13.90 17.73 -18.24
CA THR A 73 -13.15 18.45 -17.21
C THR A 73 -13.39 17.78 -15.85
N GLN A 74 -12.51 18.00 -14.86
CA GLN A 74 -12.74 17.51 -13.50
C GLN A 74 -14.11 17.97 -12.97
N ARG A 75 -14.47 19.24 -13.21
CA ARG A 75 -15.77 19.80 -12.83
C ARG A 75 -16.94 19.05 -13.47
N LYS A 76 -16.87 18.74 -14.78
CA LYS A 76 -17.93 17.99 -15.48
C LYS A 76 -18.06 16.57 -14.94
N LEU A 77 -16.94 15.88 -14.73
CA LEU A 77 -16.97 14.51 -14.20
C LEU A 77 -17.55 14.47 -12.78
N CYS A 78 -17.03 15.33 -11.89
CA CYS A 78 -17.47 15.47 -10.50
C CYS A 78 -18.98 15.73 -10.36
N ALA A 79 -19.56 16.54 -11.25
CA ALA A 79 -20.99 16.84 -11.25
C ALA A 79 -21.86 15.59 -11.48
N VAL A 80 -21.36 14.64 -12.29
CA VAL A 80 -22.09 13.40 -12.62
C VAL A 80 -21.88 12.31 -11.57
N ILE A 81 -20.66 12.14 -11.06
CA ILE A 81 -20.33 11.07 -10.10
C ILE A 81 -20.54 11.46 -8.63
N HIS A 82 -21.01 12.69 -8.37
CA HIS A 82 -21.22 13.26 -7.03
C HIS A 82 -19.99 13.24 -6.12
N LEU A 83 -18.82 13.58 -6.67
CA LEU A 83 -17.55 13.68 -5.96
C LEU A 83 -17.05 15.13 -5.98
N SER A 84 -16.37 15.60 -4.94
CA SER A 84 -15.81 16.96 -4.98
C SER A 84 -14.61 17.04 -5.93
N ILE A 85 -14.37 18.21 -6.52
CA ILE A 85 -13.22 18.45 -7.42
C ILE A 85 -11.90 18.21 -6.68
N SER A 86 -11.82 18.62 -5.41
CA SER A 86 -10.65 18.37 -4.56
C SER A 86 -10.39 16.86 -4.37
N GLN A 87 -11.44 16.08 -4.13
CA GLN A 87 -11.31 14.62 -3.99
C GLN A 87 -10.87 13.96 -5.30
N LEU A 88 -11.44 14.36 -6.44
CA LEU A 88 -11.01 13.86 -7.74
C LEU A 88 -9.55 14.24 -8.03
N SER A 89 -9.15 15.47 -7.72
CA SER A 89 -7.77 15.94 -7.87
C SER A 89 -6.80 15.13 -7.01
N MET A 90 -7.12 14.87 -5.74
CA MET A 90 -6.28 14.02 -4.87
C MET A 90 -6.12 12.60 -5.42
N ILE A 91 -7.16 12.04 -6.04
CA ILE A 91 -7.11 10.70 -6.64
C ILE A 91 -6.28 10.72 -7.93
N GLU A 92 -6.50 11.68 -8.82
CA GLU A 92 -5.71 11.82 -10.05
C GLU A 92 -4.22 12.10 -9.80
N ASN A 93 -3.89 12.71 -8.67
CA ASN A 93 -2.52 12.98 -8.24
C ASN A 93 -1.93 11.87 -7.35
N GLY A 94 -2.65 10.78 -7.10
CA GLY A 94 -2.15 9.67 -6.27
C GLY A 94 -2.04 9.98 -4.78
N HIS A 95 -2.62 11.08 -4.28
CA HIS A 95 -2.67 11.40 -2.84
C HIS A 95 -3.80 10.68 -2.11
N ARG A 96 -4.77 10.12 -2.83
CA ARG A 96 -5.89 9.37 -2.26
C ARG A 96 -6.14 8.09 -3.05
N ALA A 97 -6.30 6.98 -2.34
CA ALA A 97 -6.64 5.70 -2.95
C ALA A 97 -8.04 5.74 -3.60
N PRO A 98 -8.19 5.21 -4.84
CA PRO A 98 -9.48 5.10 -5.49
C PRO A 98 -10.35 4.02 -4.82
N SER A 99 -11.68 4.20 -4.88
CA SER A 99 -12.64 3.18 -4.47
C SER A 99 -13.16 2.40 -5.68
N LEU A 100 -13.61 1.15 -5.44
CA LEU A 100 -14.29 0.36 -6.47
C LEU A 100 -15.59 1.02 -6.95
N ASP A 101 -16.30 1.69 -6.05
CA ASP A 101 -17.49 2.49 -6.38
C ASP A 101 -17.15 3.63 -7.34
N LEU A 102 -16.04 4.34 -7.10
CA LEU A 102 -15.56 5.38 -8.00
C LEU A 102 -15.20 4.81 -9.38
N ALA A 103 -14.41 3.73 -9.41
CA ALA A 103 -13.99 3.11 -10.67
C ALA A 103 -15.19 2.71 -11.54
N ARG A 104 -16.20 2.07 -10.94
CA ARG A 104 -17.45 1.68 -11.61
C ARG A 104 -18.22 2.88 -12.14
N LYS A 105 -18.40 3.92 -11.33
CA LYS A 105 -19.11 5.14 -11.74
C LYS A 105 -18.41 5.84 -12.90
N VAL A 106 -17.08 5.90 -12.88
CA VAL A 106 -16.34 6.53 -13.97
C VAL A 106 -16.37 5.68 -15.24
N ASP A 107 -16.24 4.35 -15.12
CA ASP A 107 -16.38 3.43 -16.25
C ASP A 107 -17.75 3.59 -16.93
N GLU A 108 -18.82 3.70 -16.15
CA GLU A 108 -20.19 3.94 -16.64
C GLU A 108 -20.32 5.31 -17.34
N VAL A 109 -19.88 6.38 -16.69
CA VAL A 109 -20.03 7.76 -17.20
C VAL A 109 -19.19 8.01 -18.45
N LEU A 110 -18.00 7.42 -18.53
CA LEU A 110 -17.08 7.60 -19.66
C LEU A 110 -17.23 6.50 -20.73
N GLY A 111 -18.11 5.51 -20.53
CA GLY A 111 -18.35 4.43 -21.49
C GLY A 111 -17.14 3.51 -21.70
N LEU A 112 -16.36 3.25 -20.63
CA LEU A 112 -15.09 2.50 -20.70
C LEU A 112 -15.27 0.98 -20.53
N GLY A 113 -16.52 0.50 -20.46
CA GLY A 113 -16.80 -0.89 -20.09
C GLY A 113 -16.40 -1.15 -18.64
N THR A 114 -15.30 -1.88 -18.44
CA THR A 114 -14.73 -2.20 -17.12
C THR A 114 -13.29 -1.74 -16.97
N ALA A 115 -12.77 -0.87 -17.84
CA ALA A 115 -11.34 -0.60 -17.93
C ALA A 115 -10.70 -0.11 -16.61
N LEU A 116 -11.32 0.84 -15.91
CA LEU A 116 -10.81 1.33 -14.62
C LEU A 116 -11.08 0.33 -13.50
N THR A 117 -12.20 -0.39 -13.54
CA THR A 117 -12.53 -1.47 -12.61
C THR A 117 -11.49 -2.60 -12.68
N ASP A 118 -11.19 -3.09 -13.88
CA ASP A 118 -10.19 -4.13 -14.15
C ASP A 118 -8.79 -3.63 -13.84
N LEU A 119 -8.48 -2.35 -14.10
CA LEU A 119 -7.23 -1.75 -13.67
C LEU A 119 -7.13 -1.76 -12.14
N LEU A 120 -8.15 -1.30 -11.43
CA LEU A 120 -8.16 -1.29 -9.98
C LEU A 120 -8.00 -2.69 -9.39
N ASP A 121 -8.70 -3.68 -9.94
CA ASP A 121 -8.58 -5.07 -9.52
C ASP A 121 -7.17 -5.60 -9.77
N ARG A 122 -6.59 -5.36 -10.95
CA ARG A 122 -5.21 -5.76 -11.26
C ARG A 122 -4.18 -5.13 -10.32
N LEU A 123 -4.34 -3.85 -10.02
CA LEU A 123 -3.47 -3.08 -9.12
C LEU A 123 -3.61 -3.53 -7.66
N ASN A 124 -4.80 -3.99 -7.28
CA ASN A 124 -5.09 -4.48 -5.96
C ASN A 124 -4.88 -5.98 -5.78
N ARG A 125 -4.43 -6.76 -6.79
CA ARG A 125 -4.27 -8.22 -6.64
C ARG A 125 -3.42 -8.62 -5.43
N THR A 126 -2.25 -8.00 -5.26
CA THR A 126 -1.42 -8.20 -4.06
C THR A 126 -2.16 -7.79 -2.78
N ALA A 127 -2.85 -6.65 -2.81
CA ALA A 127 -3.62 -6.16 -1.67
C ALA A 127 -4.81 -7.08 -1.32
N ALA A 128 -5.46 -7.68 -2.31
CA ALA A 128 -6.59 -8.58 -2.16
C ALA A 128 -6.21 -9.84 -1.37
N GLN A 129 -4.98 -10.32 -1.59
CA GLN A 129 -4.42 -11.46 -0.88
C GLN A 129 -3.85 -11.09 0.49
N LEU A 130 -3.75 -9.81 0.84
CA LEU A 130 -3.37 -9.37 2.17
C LEU A 130 -4.61 -9.18 3.07
N PRO A 131 -4.46 -9.39 4.38
CA PRO A 131 -5.52 -9.10 5.34
C PRO A 131 -6.07 -7.68 5.15
N ARG A 132 -7.38 -7.50 5.25
CA ARG A 132 -8.06 -6.21 5.01
C ARG A 132 -7.45 -5.07 5.83
N TRP A 133 -7.08 -5.35 7.08
CA TRP A 133 -6.45 -4.38 7.99
C TRP A 133 -5.07 -3.91 7.55
N PHE A 134 -4.38 -4.67 6.70
CA PHE A 134 -3.04 -4.32 6.23
C PHE A 134 -3.05 -3.50 4.93
N ARG A 135 -4.11 -3.64 4.13
CA ARG A 135 -4.19 -3.00 2.81
C ARG A 135 -3.92 -1.49 2.84
N PRO A 136 -4.42 -0.71 3.82
CA PRO A 136 -4.14 0.73 3.88
C PRO A 136 -2.65 1.04 4.06
N TRP A 137 -1.87 0.15 4.68
CA TRP A 137 -0.44 0.36 4.91
C TRP A 137 0.41 0.12 3.66
N LEU A 138 -0.01 -0.79 2.78
CA LEU A 138 0.79 -1.26 1.64
C LEU A 138 1.34 -0.12 0.78
N GLU A 139 0.54 0.92 0.56
CA GLU A 139 0.95 2.04 -0.28
C GLU A 139 1.96 2.94 0.43
N PHE A 140 1.81 3.15 1.74
CA PHE A 140 2.78 3.90 2.54
C PHE A 140 4.12 3.15 2.64
N GLU A 141 4.07 1.83 2.83
CA GLU A 141 5.27 0.96 2.79
C GLU A 141 6.00 1.07 1.44
N ARG A 142 5.25 1.11 0.32
CA ARG A 142 5.81 1.22 -1.03
C ARG A 142 6.41 2.60 -1.31
N GLU A 143 5.86 3.67 -0.77
CA GLU A 143 6.30 5.04 -1.05
C GLU A 143 7.32 5.58 -0.04
N ALA A 144 7.47 4.94 1.11
CA ALA A 144 8.37 5.38 2.17
C ALA A 144 9.81 5.64 1.66
N GLU A 145 10.40 6.73 2.15
CA GLU A 145 11.83 6.99 2.05
C GLU A 145 12.58 6.24 3.16
N THR A 146 12.00 6.22 4.36
CA THR A 146 12.54 5.51 5.53
C THR A 146 11.45 4.75 6.28
N LEU A 147 11.78 3.55 6.77
CA LEU A 147 10.95 2.73 7.63
C LEU A 147 11.64 2.54 8.98
N HIS A 148 11.00 2.99 10.06
CA HIS A 148 11.43 2.74 11.44
C HIS A 148 10.57 1.64 12.02
N THR A 149 11.15 0.48 12.28
CA THR A 149 10.44 -0.72 12.71
C THR A 149 10.87 -1.08 14.13
N TRP A 150 9.88 -1.34 14.98
CA TRP A 150 10.03 -2.03 16.26
C TRP A 150 9.17 -3.28 16.24
N GLU A 151 9.78 -4.44 16.47
CA GLU A 151 9.08 -5.73 16.55
C GLU A 151 9.53 -6.49 17.79
N LEU A 152 8.56 -6.95 18.57
CA LEU A 152 8.81 -7.65 19.83
C LEU A 152 8.52 -9.15 19.82
N SER A 153 7.95 -9.69 18.74
CA SER A 153 7.44 -11.07 18.75
C SER A 153 7.68 -11.87 17.47
N MET A 154 7.99 -11.21 16.36
CA MET A 154 8.26 -11.85 15.07
C MET A 154 9.21 -11.01 14.21
N VAL A 155 9.83 -11.65 13.22
CA VAL A 155 10.60 -10.92 12.20
C VAL A 155 9.63 -10.06 11.35
N PRO A 156 9.94 -8.78 11.04
CA PRO A 156 9.09 -7.96 10.18
C PRO A 156 8.88 -8.61 8.81
N GLY A 157 7.67 -8.53 8.26
CA GLY A 157 7.30 -9.21 7.01
C GLY A 157 8.22 -8.94 5.81
N LEU A 158 8.84 -7.75 5.76
CA LEU A 158 9.81 -7.36 4.73
C LEU A 158 11.16 -8.11 4.81
N LEU A 159 11.47 -8.70 5.97
CA LEU A 159 12.71 -9.43 6.23
C LEU A 159 12.46 -10.93 6.46
N GLN A 160 11.26 -11.44 6.15
CA GLN A 160 10.93 -12.85 6.34
C GLN A 160 11.37 -13.71 5.16
N VAL A 161 11.89 -14.91 5.44
CA VAL A 161 12.02 -15.96 4.41
C VAL A 161 10.67 -16.66 4.21
N GLU A 162 10.49 -17.27 3.03
CA GLU A 162 9.24 -17.95 2.66
C GLU A 162 8.77 -18.97 3.72
N GLY A 163 9.69 -19.81 4.22
CA GLY A 163 9.36 -20.82 5.24
C GLY A 163 8.82 -20.20 6.54
N TYR A 164 9.37 -19.06 6.95
CA TYR A 164 8.94 -18.34 8.16
C TYR A 164 7.58 -17.68 7.94
N ALA A 165 7.40 -17.01 6.80
CA ALA A 165 6.12 -16.43 6.41
C ALA A 165 5.00 -17.48 6.36
N ARG A 166 5.29 -18.63 5.72
CA ARG A 166 4.37 -19.77 5.60
C ARG A 166 4.01 -20.35 6.96
N ALA A 167 4.98 -20.50 7.87
CA ALA A 167 4.73 -20.98 9.22
C ALA A 167 3.80 -20.05 10.02
N LEU A 168 3.95 -18.73 9.90
CA LEU A 168 3.05 -17.79 10.58
C LEU A 168 1.65 -17.79 9.95
N ILE A 169 1.57 -17.63 8.63
CA ILE A 169 0.30 -17.48 7.92
C ILE A 169 -0.53 -18.76 7.97
N GLY A 170 0.11 -19.93 7.84
CA GLY A 170 -0.57 -21.23 7.85
C GLY A 170 -1.14 -21.64 9.20
N ASN A 171 -0.68 -21.03 10.30
CA ASN A 171 -1.22 -21.26 11.65
C ASN A 171 -2.32 -20.27 12.05
N GLU A 172 -2.66 -19.31 11.19
CA GLU A 172 -3.73 -18.35 11.46
C GLU A 172 -5.11 -19.06 11.45
N PRO A 173 -5.93 -18.91 12.51
CA PRO A 173 -7.24 -19.53 12.56
C PRO A 173 -8.13 -19.15 11.36
N GLY A 174 -8.71 -20.15 10.71
CA GLY A 174 -9.63 -19.95 9.58
C GLY A 174 -8.97 -19.69 8.23
N VAL A 175 -7.63 -19.77 8.13
CA VAL A 175 -6.91 -19.66 6.86
C VAL A 175 -6.68 -21.04 6.26
N GLY A 176 -7.34 -21.33 5.13
CA GLY A 176 -7.13 -22.56 4.38
C GLY A 176 -5.76 -22.58 3.68
N ARG A 177 -5.30 -23.78 3.29
CA ARG A 177 -3.98 -23.97 2.66
C ARG A 177 -3.77 -23.08 1.43
N GLU A 178 -4.70 -23.08 0.49
CA GLU A 178 -4.60 -22.26 -0.73
C GLU A 178 -4.50 -20.76 -0.41
N GLN A 179 -5.38 -20.27 0.48
CA GLN A 179 -5.34 -18.88 0.93
C GLN A 179 -4.03 -18.53 1.65
N ALA A 180 -3.44 -19.49 2.39
CA ALA A 180 -2.14 -19.30 3.02
C ALA A 180 -1.04 -19.13 1.97
N GLU A 181 -1.03 -19.94 0.90
CA GLU A 181 -0.08 -19.80 -0.21
C GLU A 181 -0.21 -18.45 -0.90
N GLU A 182 -1.44 -17.99 -1.18
CA GLU A 182 -1.69 -16.68 -1.78
C GLU A 182 -1.18 -15.54 -0.90
N ARG A 183 -1.43 -15.61 0.42
CA ARG A 183 -0.92 -14.64 1.41
C ARG A 183 0.60 -14.66 1.51
N VAL A 184 1.23 -15.83 1.42
CA VAL A 184 2.69 -15.98 1.41
C VAL A 184 3.26 -15.33 0.15
N ALA A 185 2.70 -15.64 -1.02
CA ALA A 185 3.12 -15.04 -2.28
C ALA A 185 3.00 -13.50 -2.24
N ALA A 186 1.89 -12.97 -1.73
CA ALA A 186 1.70 -11.53 -1.57
C ALA A 186 2.69 -10.90 -0.57
N ARG A 187 3.07 -11.63 0.50
CA ARG A 187 4.10 -11.17 1.44
C ARG A 187 5.48 -11.13 0.80
N LEU A 188 5.84 -12.12 -0.02
CA LEU A 188 7.11 -12.14 -0.74
C LEU A 188 7.16 -11.07 -1.84
N GLU A 189 6.06 -10.87 -2.58
CA GLU A 189 5.96 -9.81 -3.59
C GLU A 189 6.16 -8.42 -2.99
N ARG A 190 5.70 -8.19 -1.74
CA ARG A 190 5.95 -6.94 -1.01
C ARG A 190 7.43 -6.63 -0.80
N GLN A 191 8.29 -7.65 -0.72
CA GLN A 191 9.73 -7.46 -0.48
C GLN A 191 10.46 -6.87 -1.69
N GLU A 192 9.82 -6.84 -2.88
CA GLU A 192 10.40 -6.23 -4.08
C GLU A 192 10.72 -4.73 -3.91
N ILE A 193 10.09 -4.04 -2.94
CA ILE A 193 10.44 -2.66 -2.59
C ILE A 193 11.91 -2.51 -2.18
N LEU A 194 12.54 -3.57 -1.66
CA LEU A 194 13.94 -3.58 -1.24
C LEU A 194 14.91 -3.77 -2.41
N LYS A 195 14.40 -4.19 -3.58
CA LYS A 195 15.18 -4.44 -4.80
C LYS A 195 15.10 -3.30 -5.82
N ARG A 196 14.25 -2.30 -5.59
CA ARG A 196 14.11 -1.14 -6.49
C ARG A 196 15.40 -0.29 -6.53
N PRO A 197 15.61 0.56 -7.56
CA PRO A 197 16.83 1.37 -7.67
C PRO A 197 17.13 2.29 -6.48
N LYS A 198 16.09 2.73 -5.77
CA LYS A 198 16.17 3.57 -4.56
C LYS A 198 15.37 2.92 -3.42
N PRO A 199 15.84 1.80 -2.83
CA PRO A 199 15.09 1.11 -1.78
C PRO A 199 14.91 2.01 -0.55
N PRO A 200 13.85 1.82 0.27
CA PRO A 200 13.71 2.58 1.51
C PRO A 200 14.87 2.29 2.45
N MET A 201 15.29 3.30 3.21
CA MET A 201 16.18 3.10 4.35
C MET A 201 15.38 2.41 5.47
N MET A 202 15.93 1.38 6.10
CA MET A 202 15.24 0.64 7.15
C MET A 202 16.04 0.69 8.45
N TRP A 203 15.43 1.22 9.50
CA TRP A 203 15.91 1.09 10.88
C TRP A 203 15.04 0.09 11.63
N VAL A 204 15.54 -1.13 11.77
CA VAL A 204 14.83 -2.23 12.40
C VAL A 204 15.45 -2.53 13.74
N VAL A 205 14.64 -2.42 14.80
CA VAL A 205 14.99 -2.91 16.12
C VAL A 205 14.08 -4.09 16.45
N LEU A 206 14.67 -5.23 16.78
CA LEU A 206 13.97 -6.43 17.21
C LEU A 206 14.20 -6.66 18.70
N ASP A 207 13.18 -7.06 19.43
CA ASP A 207 13.37 -7.66 20.74
C ASP A 207 14.15 -8.97 20.63
N GLU A 208 15.03 -9.25 21.59
CA GLU A 208 15.78 -10.50 21.63
C GLU A 208 14.89 -11.74 21.54
N SER A 209 13.65 -11.70 22.05
CA SER A 209 12.70 -12.81 21.97
C SER A 209 12.37 -13.25 20.55
N VAL A 210 12.48 -12.36 19.55
CA VAL A 210 12.28 -12.68 18.13
C VAL A 210 13.28 -13.75 17.66
N LEU A 211 14.48 -13.81 18.26
CA LEU A 211 15.52 -14.76 17.89
C LEU A 211 15.29 -16.16 18.48
N HIS A 212 14.51 -16.23 19.56
CA HIS A 212 14.32 -17.44 20.38
C HIS A 212 12.92 -18.05 20.23
N ARG A 213 11.91 -17.27 19.81
CA ARG A 213 10.55 -17.77 19.59
C ARG A 213 10.53 -18.76 18.41
N PRO A 214 10.14 -20.04 18.62
CA PRO A 214 10.05 -20.98 17.51
C PRO A 214 8.96 -20.58 16.52
N VAL A 215 9.33 -20.44 15.25
CA VAL A 215 8.42 -20.21 14.13
C VAL A 215 8.77 -21.18 13.02
N GLY A 216 7.87 -22.14 12.77
CA GLY A 216 8.16 -23.27 11.91
C GLY A 216 9.11 -24.26 12.58
N SER A 217 9.91 -24.96 11.77
CA SER A 217 10.91 -25.91 12.26
C SER A 217 12.23 -25.21 12.64
N PRO A 218 13.15 -25.90 13.34
CA PRO A 218 14.50 -25.39 13.59
C PRO A 218 15.25 -24.96 12.32
N GLU A 219 15.06 -25.67 11.20
CA GLU A 219 15.65 -25.30 9.90
C GLU A 219 15.10 -23.98 9.39
N VAL A 220 13.79 -23.75 9.53
CA VAL A 220 13.14 -22.49 9.15
C VAL A 220 13.71 -21.33 9.97
N MET A 221 13.84 -21.51 11.28
CA MET A 221 14.44 -20.49 12.15
C MET A 221 15.91 -20.23 11.79
N LYS A 222 16.70 -21.28 11.55
CA LYS A 222 18.10 -21.15 11.12
C LYS A 222 18.21 -20.38 9.80
N HIS A 223 17.38 -20.71 8.81
CA HIS A 223 17.32 -19.99 7.53
C HIS A 223 16.88 -18.53 7.71
N GLN A 224 15.90 -18.27 8.57
CA GLN A 224 15.44 -16.92 8.86
C GLN A 224 16.56 -16.06 9.49
N LEU A 225 17.28 -16.60 10.48
CA LEU A 225 18.38 -15.88 11.13
C LEU A 225 19.57 -15.69 10.18
N GLN A 226 19.87 -16.69 9.34
CA GLN A 226 20.87 -16.55 8.28
C GLN A 226 20.48 -15.43 7.30
N HIS A 227 19.22 -15.32 6.92
CA HIS A 227 18.73 -14.24 6.07
C HIS A 227 18.87 -12.86 6.74
N LEU A 228 18.59 -12.75 8.05
CA LEU A 228 18.82 -11.51 8.81
C LEU A 228 20.31 -11.09 8.80
N LEU A 229 21.23 -12.05 8.89
CA LEU A 229 22.67 -11.76 8.78
C LEU A 229 23.06 -11.25 7.39
N GLU A 230 22.47 -11.81 6.33
CA GLU A 230 22.75 -11.39 4.96
C GLU A 230 22.15 -10.01 4.65
N ILE A 231 20.86 -9.80 4.95
CA ILE A 231 20.20 -8.51 4.69
C ILE A 231 20.77 -7.41 5.58
N GLY A 232 21.21 -7.74 6.78
CA GLY A 232 21.91 -6.84 7.69
C GLY A 232 23.27 -6.34 7.19
N LYS A 233 23.80 -6.86 6.07
CA LYS A 233 24.98 -6.32 5.37
C LYS A 233 24.61 -5.18 4.40
N SER A 234 23.35 -5.08 3.99
CA SER A 234 22.87 -4.02 3.09
C SER A 234 23.16 -2.63 3.68
N PRO A 235 23.59 -1.65 2.86
CA PRO A 235 23.74 -0.27 3.34
C PRO A 235 22.39 0.39 3.66
N CYS A 236 21.30 -0.14 3.12
CA CYS A 236 19.94 0.39 3.32
C CYS A 236 19.25 -0.19 4.55
N VAL A 237 19.84 -1.17 5.23
CA VAL A 237 19.24 -1.85 6.39
C VAL A 237 20.15 -1.76 7.60
N SER A 238 19.64 -1.15 8.67
CA SER A 238 20.25 -1.16 9.99
C SER A 238 19.42 -2.03 10.91
N LEU A 239 19.99 -3.16 11.30
CA LEU A 239 19.37 -4.14 12.19
C LEU A 239 20.01 -4.09 13.57
N GLN A 240 19.20 -3.88 14.60
CA GLN A 240 19.61 -3.89 16.00
C GLN A 240 18.74 -4.84 16.82
N ILE A 241 19.32 -5.41 17.88
CA ILE A 241 18.60 -6.21 18.86
C ILE A 241 18.52 -5.45 20.17
N LEU A 242 17.32 -5.32 20.72
CA LEU A 242 17.12 -4.93 22.12
C LEU A 242 17.34 -6.18 22.99
N PRO A 243 18.44 -6.25 23.76
CA PRO A 243 18.77 -7.44 24.53
C PRO A 243 17.88 -7.55 25.77
N TYR A 244 17.71 -8.75 26.32
CA TYR A 244 16.97 -8.96 27.58
C TYR A 244 17.57 -8.20 28.78
N THR A 245 18.83 -7.81 28.69
CA THR A 245 19.50 -6.98 29.70
C THR A 245 19.04 -5.51 29.67
N ALA A 246 18.30 -5.08 28.65
CA ALA A 246 17.67 -3.77 28.60
C ALA A 246 16.36 -3.79 29.40
N TYR A 247 16.49 -3.60 30.72
CA TYR A 247 15.35 -3.63 31.65
C TYR A 247 14.37 -2.48 31.40
N GLY A 248 13.06 -2.76 31.47
CA GLY A 248 12.02 -1.72 31.51
C GLY A 248 11.69 -1.08 30.16
N THR A 249 11.86 -1.80 29.06
CA THR A 249 11.58 -1.27 27.72
C THR A 249 10.14 -0.79 27.54
N VAL A 250 10.00 0.39 26.93
CA VAL A 250 8.71 0.99 26.54
C VAL A 250 8.06 0.30 25.34
N GLY A 251 8.75 -0.67 24.73
CA GLY A 251 8.32 -1.41 23.54
C GLY A 251 7.34 -2.56 23.80
N LEU A 252 7.03 -2.89 25.06
CA LEU A 252 6.19 -4.06 25.40
C LEU A 252 4.71 -3.93 25.00
N LEU A 253 4.26 -2.73 24.63
CA LEU A 253 2.85 -2.47 24.27
C LEU A 253 2.48 -2.91 22.86
N GLY A 254 3.45 -3.36 22.05
CA GLY A 254 3.21 -3.84 20.69
C GLY A 254 4.26 -3.36 19.69
N GLY A 255 4.31 -4.06 18.56
CA GLY A 255 5.12 -3.68 17.41
C GLY A 255 4.53 -2.48 16.69
N PHE A 256 5.38 -1.74 15.98
CA PHE A 256 4.93 -0.64 15.13
C PHE A 256 5.96 -0.33 14.05
N VAL A 257 5.48 0.29 12.97
CA VAL A 257 6.30 0.77 11.86
C VAL A 257 5.96 2.23 11.58
N ILE A 258 6.96 3.08 11.42
CA ILE A 258 6.79 4.47 10.98
C ILE A 258 7.38 4.58 9.58
N ALA A 259 6.58 5.09 8.65
CA ALA A 259 6.99 5.42 7.30
C ALA A 259 7.18 6.94 7.19
N ASP A 260 8.42 7.35 7.01
CA ASP A 260 8.72 8.72 6.58
C ASP A 260 8.48 8.81 5.08
N MET A 261 7.53 9.67 4.73
CA MET A 261 7.06 9.85 3.37
C MET A 261 7.87 10.93 2.65
N PRO A 262 7.88 10.94 1.31
CA PRO A 262 8.53 11.99 0.54
C PRO A 262 8.06 13.39 0.93
N LYS A 263 8.94 14.37 0.73
CA LYS A 263 8.76 15.76 1.17
C LYS A 263 7.36 16.30 0.85
N GLY A 264 6.67 16.77 1.89
CA GLY A 264 5.33 17.37 1.81
C GLY A 264 4.19 16.43 2.18
N ALA A 265 4.43 15.13 2.28
CA ALA A 265 3.48 14.17 2.84
C ALA A 265 3.71 13.97 4.35
N PRO A 266 2.65 13.75 5.16
CA PRO A 266 2.81 13.41 6.57
C PRO A 266 3.42 12.00 6.73
N SER A 267 4.28 11.81 7.72
CA SER A 267 4.71 10.47 8.13
C SER A 267 3.52 9.64 8.61
N MET A 268 3.58 8.34 8.36
CA MET A 268 2.50 7.40 8.65
C MET A 268 2.97 6.38 9.67
N ALA A 269 2.10 5.98 10.59
CA ALA A 269 2.37 4.89 11.52
C ALA A 269 1.46 3.70 11.21
N TYR A 270 2.03 2.50 11.30
CA TYR A 270 1.33 1.24 11.41
C TYR A 270 1.56 0.65 12.79
N ILE A 271 0.49 0.24 13.46
CA ILE A 271 0.53 -0.27 14.83
C ILE A 271 0.02 -1.70 14.82
N ASP A 272 0.80 -2.60 15.42
CA ASP A 272 0.34 -3.96 15.61
C ASP A 272 -0.76 -4.03 16.66
N SER A 273 -1.84 -4.70 16.29
CA SER A 273 -3.04 -4.83 17.10
C SER A 273 -3.77 -6.09 16.73
N GLN A 274 -4.42 -6.72 17.70
CA GLN A 274 -5.39 -7.78 17.46
C GLN A 274 -6.69 -7.22 16.85
N SER A 275 -6.88 -5.90 16.87
CA SER A 275 -7.97 -5.22 16.17
C SER A 275 -7.84 -5.38 14.66
N THR A 276 -8.99 -5.45 14.00
CA THR A 276 -9.08 -5.47 12.53
C THR A 276 -9.24 -4.07 11.93
N GLU A 277 -9.31 -3.04 12.78
CA GLU A 277 -9.55 -1.64 12.41
C GLU A 277 -8.46 -0.72 13.00
N ASP A 278 -8.31 0.47 12.40
CA ASP A 278 -7.49 1.59 12.89
C ASP A 278 -6.01 1.30 13.19
N ARG A 279 -5.40 0.40 12.41
CA ARG A 279 -3.97 0.09 12.51
C ARG A 279 -3.05 1.07 11.80
N VAL A 280 -3.60 2.01 11.02
CA VAL A 280 -2.81 3.00 10.26
C VAL A 280 -3.22 4.41 10.68
N SER A 281 -2.24 5.25 11.01
CA SER A 281 -2.46 6.61 11.49
C SER A 281 -1.56 7.64 10.82
N ALA A 282 -2.15 8.77 10.47
CA ALA A 282 -1.46 9.99 10.02
C ALA A 282 -1.44 11.08 11.12
N ARG A 283 -1.95 10.79 12.33
CA ARG A 283 -2.11 11.80 13.38
C ARG A 283 -0.73 12.19 13.90
N SER A 284 -0.36 13.46 13.70
CA SER A 284 0.99 13.94 14.02
C SER A 284 1.43 13.65 15.45
N GLU A 285 0.53 13.74 16.43
CA GLU A 285 0.87 13.48 17.84
C GLU A 285 1.23 12.01 18.08
N GLU A 286 0.45 11.09 17.50
CA GLU A 286 0.67 9.65 17.63
C GLU A 286 1.95 9.22 16.92
N VAL A 287 2.18 9.70 15.70
CA VAL A 287 3.40 9.39 14.93
C VAL A 287 4.64 9.92 15.66
N LYS A 288 4.60 11.15 16.21
CA LYS A 288 5.70 11.72 17.00
C LYS A 288 5.96 10.93 18.28
N GLY A 289 4.90 10.51 18.98
CA GLY A 289 5.01 9.67 20.18
C GLY A 289 5.67 8.33 19.88
N LEU A 290 5.31 7.67 18.78
CA LEU A 290 5.94 6.43 18.33
C LEU A 290 7.39 6.64 17.88
N ALA A 291 7.69 7.75 17.19
CA ALA A 291 9.05 8.07 16.76
C ALA A 291 9.97 8.29 17.97
N PHE A 292 9.49 8.99 18.99
CA PHE A 292 10.22 9.16 20.25
C PHE A 292 10.44 7.80 20.94
N ARG A 293 9.40 6.95 21.00
CA ARG A 293 9.50 5.61 21.57
C ARG A 293 10.52 4.74 20.84
N HIS A 294 10.53 4.77 19.50
CA HIS A 294 11.54 4.08 18.68
C HIS A 294 12.94 4.56 19.00
N GLY A 295 13.13 5.88 19.12
CA GLY A 295 14.40 6.49 19.51
C GLY A 295 14.90 5.98 20.86
N VAL A 296 14.03 5.93 21.88
CA VAL A 296 14.38 5.40 23.22
C VAL A 296 14.80 3.93 23.13
N ILE A 297 13.98 3.09 22.48
CA ILE A 297 14.29 1.66 22.30
C ILE A 297 15.65 1.47 21.61
N ARG A 298 15.95 2.30 20.60
CA ARG A 298 17.21 2.22 19.85
C ARG A 298 18.44 2.62 20.67
N VAL A 299 18.29 3.51 21.64
CA VAL A 299 19.37 3.90 22.56
C VAL A 299 19.80 2.73 23.43
N ASP A 300 18.83 1.92 23.89
CA ASP A 300 19.09 0.75 24.73
C ASP A 300 19.45 -0.52 23.93
N ALA A 301 19.20 -0.51 22.61
CA ALA A 301 19.52 -1.61 21.73
C ALA A 301 21.04 -1.75 21.50
N LEU A 302 21.48 -2.99 21.25
CA LEU A 302 22.86 -3.27 20.90
C LEU A 302 23.29 -2.53 19.63
N SER A 303 24.61 -2.29 19.50
CA SER A 303 25.17 -1.79 18.24
C SER A 303 24.86 -2.74 17.08
N ARG A 304 24.87 -2.25 15.84
CA ARG A 304 24.66 -3.11 14.64
C ARG A 304 25.64 -4.31 14.63
N ARG A 305 26.90 -4.08 14.99
CA ARG A 305 27.92 -5.14 15.02
C ARG A 305 27.56 -6.21 16.05
N ASP A 306 27.24 -5.80 17.26
CA ASP A 306 27.00 -6.73 18.36
C ASP A 306 25.65 -7.45 18.19
N SER A 307 24.66 -6.78 17.59
CA SER A 307 23.39 -7.36 17.15
C SER A 307 23.59 -8.50 16.14
N LEU A 308 24.41 -8.29 15.11
CA LEU A 308 24.75 -9.35 14.15
C LEU A 308 25.54 -10.49 14.82
N GLY A 309 26.39 -10.17 15.80
CA GLY A 309 27.06 -11.16 16.63
C GLY A 309 26.08 -12.04 17.40
N MET A 310 25.09 -11.43 18.06
CA MET A 310 24.04 -12.14 18.79
C MET A 310 23.18 -13.01 17.86
N ILE A 311 22.75 -12.49 16.70
CA ILE A 311 21.99 -13.27 15.71
C ILE A 311 22.78 -14.51 15.27
N LYS A 312 24.08 -14.34 14.97
CA LYS A 312 24.95 -15.45 14.56
C LYS A 312 25.11 -16.49 15.65
N GLU A 313 25.23 -16.07 16.90
CA GLU A 313 25.34 -16.99 18.04
C GLU A 313 24.03 -17.74 18.28
N THR A 314 22.89 -17.03 18.31
CA THR A 314 21.58 -17.67 18.48
C THR A 314 21.26 -18.63 17.34
N MET A 315 21.63 -18.31 16.10
CA MET A 315 21.46 -19.19 14.94
C MET A 315 22.12 -20.57 15.11
N ARG A 316 23.24 -20.67 15.82
CA ARG A 316 23.92 -21.95 16.08
C ARG A 316 23.11 -22.89 16.96
N ARG A 317 22.19 -22.35 17.77
CA ARG A 317 21.33 -23.11 18.69
C ARG A 317 20.14 -23.76 17.97
N TRP A 318 19.80 -23.27 16.78
CA TRP A 318 18.77 -23.87 15.93
C TRP A 318 19.40 -25.03 15.14
N THR A 319 19.42 -26.22 15.75
CA THR A 319 19.90 -27.47 15.14
C THR A 319 18.73 -28.39 14.78
N THR A 320 18.91 -29.15 13.70
CA THR A 320 18.03 -30.24 13.26
C THR A 320 18.15 -31.45 14.15
#